data_AF-A0A0R3QAH4-F1
#
_entry.id   AF-A0A0R3QAH4-F1
#
_cell.length_a   1.000
_cell.length_b   1.000
_cell.length_c   1.000
_cell.angle_alpha   90.00
_cell.angle_beta   90.00
_cell.angle_gamma   90.00
#
_symmetry.space_group_name_H-M   'P 1'
#
loop_
_entity.id
_entity.type
_entity.pdbx_description
1 polymer ?
#
loop_
_entity_poly.entity_id
_entity_poly.type
_entity_poly.pdbx_seq_one_letter_code
_entity_poly.pdbx_strand_id
1 'polypeptide(L)'
;MCQEDGANLELVYGPGLTGIINIGSSCYISATLQMLLQIPDIVQAYGIECEKHFLNVAILDSHYDFNCQTAKVFSSLLSGEFSQKDSDCNGIKPVQFRKIASRGNAEFSSTRQQDVDEYIRLLFDRIDEFMKKPKPVDAVRFKLEQRLEDKATNRVRYSYTEEVVLSLNVPEKSVSEQPVKTSETETPIRPTVSFAECLSATFGKQHIDDFRSPITDEVKGAIEQYSIATFPDYLIIQLKVSINLFLKKIFFSRTTNFFSPHRNSPWQRTTV
;
A
#
# COMPACT_ATOMS: atom_id res chain seq x y z
N MET A 1 -14.42 1.34 19.38
CA MET A 1 -14.89 1.69 18.03
C MET A 1 -14.31 3.05 17.71
N CYS A 2 -13.36 3.16 16.78
CA CYS A 2 -12.93 4.47 16.30
C CYS A 2 -13.90 4.86 15.18
N GLN A 3 -14.96 5.56 15.55
CA GLN A 3 -15.80 6.26 14.59
C GLN A 3 -15.03 7.50 14.12
N GLU A 4 -15.08 7.76 12.82
CA GLU A 4 -14.73 9.07 12.26
C GLU A 4 -15.68 10.11 12.87
N ASP A 5 -15.14 11.26 13.27
CA ASP A 5 -15.79 12.33 14.02
C ASP A 5 -17.30 12.50 13.74
N GLY A 6 -18.15 11.94 14.60
CA GLY A 6 -19.59 12.26 14.69
C GLY A 6 -20.46 11.89 13.50
N ALA A 7 -19.97 11.18 12.48
CA ALA A 7 -20.77 10.78 11.33
C ALA A 7 -21.57 9.49 11.62
N ASN A 8 -22.90 9.55 11.47
CA ASN A 8 -23.75 8.36 11.40
C ASN A 8 -23.51 7.67 10.05
N LEU A 9 -22.55 6.75 10.02
CA LEU A 9 -22.28 5.92 8.85
C LEU A 9 -23.36 4.85 8.71
N GLU A 10 -23.89 4.69 7.50
CA GLU A 10 -24.79 3.58 7.18
C GLU A 10 -23.99 2.27 7.20
N LEU A 11 -24.50 1.29 7.95
CA LEU A 11 -23.89 -0.02 8.03
C LEU A 11 -24.15 -0.77 6.72
N VAL A 12 -23.07 -1.20 6.08
CA VAL A 12 -23.09 -2.02 4.86
C VAL A 12 -22.80 -3.47 5.19
N TYR A 13 -23.44 -4.39 4.45
CA TYR A 13 -23.38 -5.83 4.68
C TYR A 13 -23.23 -6.58 3.35
N GLY A 14 -22.62 -7.75 3.41
CA GLY A 14 -22.55 -8.70 2.29
C GLY A 14 -21.13 -9.17 1.93
N PRO A 15 -21.01 -9.94 0.83
CA PRO A 15 -19.75 -10.47 0.32
C PRO A 15 -18.71 -9.37 0.10
N GLY A 16 -17.49 -9.58 0.62
CA GLY A 16 -16.39 -8.60 0.52
C GLY A 16 -16.53 -7.38 1.43
N LEU A 17 -17.60 -7.30 2.24
CA LEU A 17 -17.87 -6.20 3.17
C LEU A 17 -17.74 -6.65 4.64
N THR A 18 -16.98 -7.71 4.88
CA THR A 18 -16.70 -8.22 6.23
C THR A 18 -15.67 -7.33 6.94
N GLY A 19 -16.04 -6.82 8.11
CA GLY A 19 -15.14 -6.06 8.98
C GLY A 19 -14.07 -6.94 9.65
N ILE A 20 -12.90 -6.37 9.94
CA ILE A 20 -11.85 -7.05 10.72
C ILE A 20 -11.79 -6.43 12.10
N ILE A 21 -12.09 -7.23 13.11
CA ILE A 21 -12.11 -6.80 14.51
C ILE A 21 -10.66 -6.61 14.98
N ASN A 22 -10.37 -5.44 15.58
CA ASN A 22 -9.06 -5.13 16.11
C ASN A 22 -8.70 -6.10 17.26
N ILE A 23 -7.52 -6.73 17.16
CA ILE A 23 -7.00 -7.71 18.13
C ILE A 23 -5.76 -7.17 18.87
N GLY A 24 -5.70 -5.85 19.06
CA GLY A 24 -4.62 -5.12 19.72
C GLY A 24 -3.49 -4.77 18.76
N SER A 25 -3.28 -3.46 18.55
CA SER A 25 -2.29 -2.90 17.62
C SER A 25 -2.36 -3.51 16.20
N SER A 26 -3.49 -4.04 15.76
CA SER A 26 -3.60 -4.80 14.51
C SER A 26 -4.21 -4.03 13.35
N CYS A 27 -4.36 -2.71 13.46
CA CYS A 27 -4.97 -1.88 12.42
C CYS A 27 -4.18 -1.93 11.10
N TYR A 28 -2.85 -2.04 11.15
CA TYR A 28 -2.01 -2.22 9.96
C TYR A 28 -2.33 -3.52 9.22
N ILE A 29 -2.61 -4.61 9.95
CA ILE A 29 -3.04 -5.89 9.37
C ILE A 29 -4.40 -5.73 8.71
N SER A 30 -5.36 -5.15 9.43
CA SER A 30 -6.71 -4.93 8.89
C SER A 30 -6.69 -4.11 7.61
N ALA A 31 -5.96 -2.98 7.60
CA ALA A 31 -5.84 -2.11 6.43
C ALA A 31 -5.15 -2.83 5.26
N THR A 32 -4.08 -3.59 5.54
CA THR A 32 -3.37 -4.38 4.52
C THR A 32 -4.28 -5.42 3.91
N LEU A 33 -4.96 -6.25 4.71
CA LEU A 33 -5.84 -7.30 4.21
C LEU A 33 -6.99 -6.72 3.37
N GLN A 34 -7.61 -5.62 3.81
CA GLN A 34 -8.69 -4.96 3.06
C GLN A 34 -8.19 -4.38 1.74
N MET A 35 -6.96 -3.82 1.69
CA MET A 35 -6.32 -3.42 0.44
C MET A 35 -6.10 -4.63 -0.49
N LEU A 36 -5.60 -5.75 0.04
CA LEU A 36 -5.31 -6.94 -0.77
C LEU A 36 -6.56 -7.57 -1.39
N LEU A 37 -7.76 -7.34 -0.83
CA LEU A 37 -9.02 -7.75 -1.46
C LEU A 37 -9.28 -7.03 -2.81
N GLN A 38 -8.59 -5.93 -3.09
CA GLN A 38 -8.68 -5.22 -4.36
C GLN A 38 -7.73 -5.76 -5.44
N ILE A 39 -6.89 -6.75 -5.11
CA ILE A 39 -5.93 -7.38 -6.03
C ILE A 39 -6.50 -8.74 -6.44
N PRO A 40 -7.03 -8.88 -7.68
CA PRO A 40 -7.71 -10.09 -8.13
C PRO A 40 -6.84 -11.34 -8.04
N ASP A 41 -5.55 -11.25 -8.31
CA ASP A 41 -4.63 -12.38 -8.27
C ASP A 41 -4.53 -13.00 -6.86
N ILE A 42 -4.51 -12.15 -5.83
CA ILE A 42 -4.48 -12.58 -4.43
C ILE A 42 -5.85 -13.13 -4.02
N VAL A 43 -6.94 -12.47 -4.43
CA VAL A 43 -8.31 -12.94 -4.22
C VAL A 43 -8.56 -14.29 -4.90
N GLN A 44 -8.04 -14.49 -6.11
CA GLN A 44 -8.12 -15.75 -6.83
C GLN A 44 -7.37 -16.82 -6.05
N ALA A 45 -6.11 -16.55 -5.67
CA ALA A 45 -5.25 -17.52 -5.00
C ALA A 45 -5.76 -17.96 -3.62
N TYR A 46 -6.27 -17.04 -2.79
CA TYR A 46 -6.62 -17.33 -1.39
C TYR A 46 -8.11 -17.25 -1.08
N GLY A 47 -8.91 -16.57 -1.91
CA GLY A 47 -10.36 -16.47 -1.74
C GLY A 47 -11.09 -17.54 -2.55
N ILE A 48 -10.92 -17.50 -3.87
CA ILE A 48 -11.66 -18.36 -4.82
C ILE A 48 -11.09 -19.78 -4.81
N GLU A 49 -9.77 -19.93 -4.84
CA GLU A 49 -9.10 -21.24 -4.83
C GLU A 49 -8.75 -21.74 -3.42
N CYS A 50 -9.41 -21.20 -2.39
CA CYS A 50 -9.10 -21.48 -0.99
C CYS A 50 -9.09 -22.98 -0.64
N GLU A 51 -10.00 -23.76 -1.23
CA GLU A 51 -10.12 -25.21 -1.00
C GLU A 51 -8.84 -25.97 -1.33
N LYS A 52 -8.09 -25.54 -2.36
CA LYS A 52 -6.82 -26.19 -2.74
C LYS A 52 -5.82 -26.17 -1.59
N HIS A 53 -5.79 -25.08 -0.82
CA HIS A 53 -4.89 -24.96 0.33
C HIS A 53 -5.30 -25.87 1.48
N PHE A 54 -6.60 -25.96 1.75
CA PHE A 54 -7.12 -26.82 2.82
C PHE A 54 -6.93 -28.32 2.53
N LEU A 55 -7.02 -28.72 1.26
CA LEU A 55 -6.87 -30.12 0.85
C LEU A 55 -5.41 -30.60 0.79
N ASN A 56 -4.45 -29.67 0.70
CA ASN A 56 -3.02 -29.99 0.58
C ASN A 56 -2.32 -30.22 1.92
N VAL A 57 -3.01 -30.03 3.04
CA VAL A 57 -2.44 -30.11 4.39
C VAL A 57 -3.31 -31.01 5.26
N ALA A 58 -2.68 -31.79 6.14
CA ALA A 58 -3.43 -32.58 7.11
C ALA A 58 -4.22 -31.65 8.05
N ILE A 59 -5.43 -32.08 8.45
CA ILE A 59 -6.35 -31.26 9.25
C ILE A 59 -5.68 -30.70 10.51
N LEU A 60 -4.87 -31.53 11.20
CA LEU A 60 -4.17 -31.15 12.42
C LEU A 60 -3.07 -30.11 12.19
N ASP A 61 -2.47 -30.07 11.00
CA ASP A 61 -1.38 -29.16 10.64
C ASP A 61 -1.89 -27.83 10.06
N SER A 62 -3.14 -27.78 9.59
CA SER A 62 -3.76 -26.59 9.00
C SER A 62 -3.68 -25.34 9.88
N HIS A 63 -3.63 -25.51 11.20
CA HIS A 63 -3.47 -24.43 12.17
C HIS A 63 -2.12 -23.71 12.06
N TYR A 64 -1.07 -24.41 11.63
CA TYR A 64 0.29 -23.90 11.56
C TYR A 64 0.72 -23.56 10.13
N ASP A 65 -0.08 -23.95 9.14
CA ASP A 65 0.17 -23.70 7.72
C ASP A 65 -0.21 -22.28 7.29
N PHE A 66 0.71 -21.61 6.60
CA PHE A 66 0.52 -20.23 6.18
C PHE A 66 -0.58 -20.08 5.12
N ASN A 67 -0.61 -20.97 4.13
CA ASN A 67 -1.58 -20.89 3.04
C ASN A 67 -2.99 -21.18 3.54
N CYS A 68 -3.17 -22.18 4.41
CA CYS A 68 -4.45 -22.45 5.09
C CYS A 68 -4.94 -21.24 5.88
N GLN A 69 -4.09 -20.65 6.73
CA GLN A 69 -4.54 -19.52 7.55
C GLN A 69 -4.83 -18.26 6.72
N THR A 70 -4.08 -18.05 5.63
CA THR A 70 -4.34 -16.94 4.69
C THR A 70 -5.64 -17.19 3.93
N ALA A 71 -5.82 -18.39 3.37
CA ALA A 71 -7.02 -18.79 2.65
C ALA A 71 -8.28 -18.67 3.52
N LYS A 72 -8.20 -19.11 4.78
CA LYS A 72 -9.28 -18.97 5.77
C LYS A 72 -9.70 -17.52 5.96
N VAL A 73 -8.74 -16.60 6.06
CA VAL A 73 -9.04 -15.18 6.23
C VAL A 73 -9.68 -14.61 4.98
N PHE A 74 -9.11 -14.84 3.80
CA PHE A 74 -9.65 -14.32 2.54
C PHE A 74 -11.03 -14.89 2.21
N SER A 75 -11.25 -16.19 2.37
CA SER A 75 -12.57 -16.80 2.17
C SER A 75 -13.62 -16.24 3.14
N SER A 76 -13.26 -16.03 4.41
CA SER A 76 -14.16 -15.43 5.41
C SER A 76 -14.47 -13.94 5.10
N LEU A 77 -13.50 -13.20 4.55
CA LEU A 77 -13.72 -11.82 4.14
C LEU A 77 -14.67 -11.71 2.95
N LEU A 78 -14.60 -12.68 2.03
CA LEU A 78 -15.34 -12.68 0.77
C LEU A 78 -16.71 -13.36 0.87
N SER A 79 -16.93 -14.30 1.80
CA SER A 79 -18.16 -15.12 1.84
C SER A 79 -19.43 -14.33 2.14
N GLY A 80 -19.33 -13.24 2.92
CA GLY A 80 -20.48 -12.50 3.44
C GLY A 80 -21.13 -13.13 4.68
N GLU A 81 -20.69 -14.32 5.09
CA GLU A 81 -21.23 -15.01 6.29
C GLU A 81 -21.03 -14.19 7.57
N PHE A 82 -19.93 -13.44 7.63
CA PHE A 82 -19.57 -12.56 8.76
C PHE A 82 -19.94 -11.09 8.51
N SER A 83 -20.86 -10.83 7.58
CA SER A 83 -21.35 -9.49 7.26
C SER A 83 -22.83 -9.56 6.89
N GLN A 84 -23.65 -9.86 7.89
CA GLN A 84 -25.11 -10.02 7.73
C GLN A 84 -25.87 -8.98 8.55
N LYS A 85 -26.96 -8.48 7.97
CA LYS A 85 -27.90 -7.59 8.67
C LYS A 85 -28.51 -8.36 9.86
N ASP A 86 -28.53 -7.72 11.04
CA ASP A 86 -29.12 -8.26 12.27
C ASP A 86 -28.44 -9.54 12.84
N SER A 87 -27.20 -9.82 12.44
CA SER A 87 -26.39 -10.91 13.01
C SER A 87 -25.54 -10.43 14.19
N ASP A 88 -25.51 -11.22 15.26
CA ASP A 88 -24.64 -11.00 16.42
C ASP A 88 -23.16 -11.31 16.13
N CYS A 89 -22.88 -12.03 15.03
CA CYS A 89 -21.56 -12.54 14.68
C CYS A 89 -20.99 -11.84 13.44
N ASN A 90 -20.91 -10.50 13.48
CA ASN A 90 -20.32 -9.70 12.42
C ASN A 90 -18.83 -9.44 12.64
N GLY A 91 -18.05 -9.61 11.58
CA GLY A 91 -16.61 -9.39 11.52
C GLY A 91 -15.76 -10.58 11.98
N ILE A 92 -14.50 -10.59 11.55
CA ILE A 92 -13.55 -11.67 11.83
C ILE A 92 -12.41 -11.22 12.74
N LYS A 93 -11.87 -12.17 13.51
CA LYS A 93 -10.66 -11.99 14.35
C LYS A 93 -9.52 -12.87 13.82
N PRO A 94 -8.62 -12.36 12.97
CA PRO A 94 -7.55 -13.15 12.33
C PRO A 94 -6.37 -13.42 13.28
N VAL A 95 -6.63 -13.91 14.50
CA VAL A 95 -5.62 -14.13 15.55
C VAL A 95 -4.58 -15.16 15.11
N GLN A 96 -5.03 -16.28 14.54
CA GLN A 96 -4.12 -17.34 14.11
C GLN A 96 -3.31 -16.92 12.89
N PHE A 97 -3.95 -16.29 11.90
CA PHE A 97 -3.26 -15.70 10.75
C PHE A 97 -2.16 -14.73 11.20
N ARG A 98 -2.45 -13.79 12.11
CA ARG A 98 -1.43 -12.86 12.64
C ARG A 98 -0.21 -13.61 13.18
N LYS A 99 -0.41 -14.68 13.96
CA LYS A 99 0.71 -15.47 14.51
C LYS A 99 1.55 -16.15 13.43
N ILE A 100 0.92 -16.66 12.38
CA ILE A 100 1.60 -17.43 11.31
C ILE A 100 2.26 -16.51 10.28
N ALA A 101 1.60 -15.40 9.91
CA ALA A 101 2.14 -14.40 8.99
C ALA A 101 3.40 -13.74 9.55
N SER A 102 3.41 -13.43 10.86
CA SER A 102 4.55 -12.81 11.54
C SER A 102 5.59 -13.80 12.10
N ARG A 103 5.39 -15.12 11.90
CA ARG A 103 6.25 -16.15 12.48
C ARG A 103 7.68 -16.02 11.99
N GLY A 104 8.63 -15.95 12.91
CA GLY A 104 10.06 -15.81 12.60
C GLY A 104 10.54 -14.36 12.47
N ASN A 105 9.64 -13.37 12.53
CA ASN A 105 10.01 -11.97 12.56
C ASN A 105 9.83 -11.38 13.98
N ALA A 106 10.94 -10.92 14.57
CA ALA A 106 10.99 -10.42 15.95
C ALA A 106 10.16 -9.13 16.14
N GLU A 107 10.08 -8.28 15.12
CA GLU A 107 9.40 -6.98 15.22
C GLU A 107 7.87 -7.16 15.18
N PHE A 108 7.36 -7.99 14.27
CA PHE A 108 5.93 -8.26 14.12
C PHE A 108 5.37 -9.29 15.11
N SER A 109 6.23 -9.97 15.87
CA SER A 109 5.84 -10.80 17.01
C SER A 109 5.48 -9.96 18.25
N SER A 110 5.82 -8.67 18.26
CA SER A 110 5.52 -7.75 19.36
C SER A 110 4.10 -7.16 19.28
N THR A 111 3.62 -6.61 20.40
CA THR A 111 2.34 -5.88 20.50
C THR A 111 2.44 -4.39 20.15
N ARG A 112 3.59 -3.93 19.62
CA ARG A 112 3.83 -2.51 19.27
C ARG A 112 3.10 -2.11 17.99
N GLN A 113 2.90 -0.81 17.79
CA GLN A 113 2.47 -0.26 16.50
C GLN A 113 3.59 -0.47 15.49
N GLN A 114 3.26 -0.98 14.31
CA GLN A 114 4.21 -1.34 13.26
C GLN A 114 3.95 -0.55 11.98
N ASP A 115 4.97 -0.48 11.12
CA ASP A 115 4.86 0.10 9.79
C ASP A 115 4.02 -0.81 8.87
N VAL A 116 3.10 -0.20 8.13
CA VAL A 116 2.27 -0.90 7.14
C VAL A 116 3.11 -1.35 5.94
N ASP A 117 4.08 -0.55 5.50
CA ASP A 117 4.93 -0.89 4.34
C ASP A 117 5.78 -2.13 4.63
N GLU A 118 6.41 -2.16 5.80
CA GLU A 118 7.21 -3.31 6.22
C GLU A 118 6.33 -4.57 6.38
N TYR A 119 5.11 -4.44 6.90
CA TYR A 119 4.18 -5.57 6.97
C TYR A 119 3.74 -6.07 5.59
N ILE A 120 3.47 -5.16 4.64
CA ILE A 120 3.13 -5.54 3.25
C ILE A 120 4.28 -6.33 2.63
N ARG A 121 5.51 -5.84 2.75
CA ARG A 121 6.72 -6.50 2.22
C ARG A 121 6.91 -7.87 2.86
N LEU A 122 6.82 -7.97 4.18
CA LEU A 122 6.87 -9.24 4.90
C LEU A 122 5.80 -10.21 4.37
N LEU A 123 4.56 -9.75 4.24
CA LEU A 123 3.45 -10.61 3.80
C LEU A 123 3.66 -11.09 2.36
N PHE A 124 4.12 -10.23 1.46
CA PHE A 124 4.45 -10.59 0.08
C PHE A 124 5.61 -11.57 0.00
N ASP A 125 6.68 -11.38 0.78
CA ASP A 125 7.79 -12.34 0.86
C ASP A 125 7.30 -13.71 1.31
N ARG A 126 6.40 -13.76 2.30
CA ARG A 126 5.79 -15.01 2.77
C ARG A 126 4.91 -15.65 1.69
N ILE A 127 4.13 -14.86 0.96
CA ILE A 127 3.33 -15.38 -0.16
C ILE A 127 4.25 -15.98 -1.23
N ASP A 128 5.34 -15.31 -1.61
CA ASP A 128 6.32 -15.82 -2.58
C ASP A 128 7.08 -17.07 -2.07
N GLU A 129 7.30 -17.16 -0.76
CA GLU A 129 7.90 -18.34 -0.11
C GLU A 129 7.01 -19.58 -0.31
N PHE A 130 5.72 -19.47 -0.01
CA PHE A 130 4.78 -20.60 0.00
C PHE A 130 4.01 -20.83 -1.32
N MET A 131 3.95 -19.84 -2.22
CA MET A 131 3.27 -19.95 -3.52
C MET A 131 4.28 -19.92 -4.66
N LYS A 132 4.54 -21.08 -5.28
CA LYS A 132 5.48 -21.17 -6.41
C LYS A 132 4.85 -20.76 -7.74
N LYS A 133 3.63 -21.25 -8.03
CA LYS A 133 2.84 -20.90 -9.23
C LYS A 133 1.34 -21.11 -8.96
N PRO A 134 0.46 -20.18 -9.39
CA PRO A 134 0.78 -18.82 -9.85
C PRO A 134 1.41 -17.99 -8.72
N LYS A 135 2.11 -16.91 -9.07
CA LYS A 135 2.69 -15.95 -8.12
C LYS A 135 1.81 -14.71 -8.05
N PRO A 136 0.88 -14.63 -7.09
CA PRO A 136 -0.10 -13.55 -7.07
C PRO A 136 0.50 -12.17 -6.75
N VAL A 137 1.70 -12.13 -6.15
CA VAL A 137 2.45 -10.89 -5.87
C VAL A 137 2.98 -10.24 -7.16
N ASP A 138 3.11 -10.99 -8.26
CA ASP A 138 3.62 -10.43 -9.51
C ASP A 138 2.70 -9.34 -10.09
N ALA A 139 1.40 -9.35 -9.74
CA ALA A 139 0.43 -8.31 -10.12
C ALA A 139 0.77 -6.90 -9.58
N VAL A 140 1.58 -6.82 -8.51
CA VAL A 140 2.04 -5.55 -7.92
C VAL A 140 3.53 -5.29 -8.12
N ARG A 141 4.27 -6.26 -8.67
CA ARG A 141 5.74 -6.19 -8.77
C ARG A 141 6.14 -5.34 -9.97
N PHE A 142 7.07 -4.42 -9.75
CA PHE A 142 7.57 -3.53 -10.80
C PHE A 142 9.07 -3.29 -10.66
N LYS A 143 9.68 -2.71 -11.69
CA LYS A 143 11.11 -2.38 -11.71
C LYS A 143 11.30 -0.88 -11.69
N LEU A 144 12.14 -0.40 -10.80
CA LEU A 144 12.72 0.94 -10.84
C LEU A 144 14.03 0.88 -11.62
N GLU A 145 14.22 1.82 -12.52
CA GLU A 145 15.49 2.10 -13.16
C GLU A 145 16.16 3.28 -12.46
N GLN A 146 17.42 3.12 -12.10
CA GLN A 146 18.30 4.15 -11.59
C GLN A 146 19.29 4.50 -12.68
N ARG A 147 19.30 5.76 -13.10
CA ARG A 147 20.26 6.34 -14.04
C ARG A 147 21.25 7.21 -13.28
N LEU A 148 22.51 6.81 -13.29
CA LEU A 148 23.63 7.57 -12.70
C LEU A 148 24.53 8.12 -13.81
N GLU A 149 24.69 9.43 -13.88
CA GLU A 149 25.53 10.14 -14.86
C GLU A 149 26.71 10.81 -14.17
N ASP A 150 27.93 10.46 -14.59
CA ASP A 150 29.17 11.07 -14.10
C ASP A 150 29.40 12.43 -14.78
N LYS A 151 29.50 13.52 -14.00
CA LYS A 151 29.73 14.87 -14.55
C LYS A 151 31.14 15.06 -15.12
N ALA A 152 32.12 14.25 -14.73
CA ALA A 152 33.48 14.35 -15.26
C ALA A 152 33.58 13.83 -16.71
N THR A 153 32.85 12.76 -17.02
CA THR A 153 32.95 12.03 -18.30
C THR A 153 31.67 12.03 -19.15
N ASN A 154 30.55 12.47 -18.59
CA ASN A 154 29.20 12.36 -19.16
C ASN A 154 28.78 10.91 -19.49
N ARG A 155 29.45 9.91 -18.89
CA ARG A 155 29.05 8.50 -19.03
C ARG A 155 27.94 8.17 -18.05
N VAL A 156 27.09 7.23 -18.46
CA VAL A 156 25.89 6.86 -17.73
C VAL A 156 25.93 5.37 -17.38
N ARG A 157 25.48 5.04 -16.17
CA ARG A 157 25.20 3.68 -15.72
C ARG A 157 23.72 3.56 -15.40
N TYR A 158 23.12 2.46 -15.85
CA TYR A 158 21.76 2.06 -15.51
C TYR A 158 21.80 0.88 -14.54
N SER A 159 20.99 0.92 -13.50
CA SER A 159 20.76 -0.16 -12.55
C SER A 159 19.25 -0.38 -12.40
N TYR A 160 18.83 -1.60 -12.11
CA TYR A 160 17.42 -1.95 -11.96
C TYR A 160 17.16 -2.62 -10.61
N THR A 161 16.11 -2.20 -9.92
CA THR A 161 15.67 -2.78 -8.63
C THR A 161 14.21 -3.19 -8.73
N GLU A 162 13.88 -4.39 -8.25
CA GLU A 162 12.50 -4.85 -8.15
C GLU A 162 11.85 -4.32 -6.86
N GLU A 163 10.64 -3.78 -7.00
CA GLU A 163 9.86 -3.19 -5.91
C GLU A 163 8.41 -3.66 -5.98
N VAL A 164 7.74 -3.57 -4.83
CA VAL A 164 6.30 -3.88 -4.66
C VAL A 164 5.51 -2.68 -4.14
N VAL A 165 6.20 -1.67 -3.59
CA VAL A 165 5.61 -0.43 -3.10
C VAL A 165 6.44 0.75 -3.61
N LEU A 166 5.79 1.69 -4.29
CA LEU A 166 6.41 2.93 -4.72
C LEU A 166 6.35 3.96 -3.58
N SER A 167 7.49 4.24 -2.98
CA SER A 167 7.59 5.32 -2.00
C SER A 167 7.77 6.67 -2.69
N LEU A 168 6.85 7.59 -2.48
CA LEU A 168 6.95 8.97 -2.95
C LEU A 168 7.35 9.90 -1.81
N ASN A 169 8.33 10.76 -2.06
CA ASN A 169 8.80 11.77 -1.12
C ASN A 169 7.83 12.95 -1.11
N VAL A 170 7.35 13.34 0.07
CA VAL A 170 6.57 14.56 0.24
C VAL A 170 7.54 15.73 0.48
N PRO A 171 7.55 16.77 -0.37
CA PRO A 171 8.44 17.91 -0.23
C PRO A 171 8.30 18.63 1.13
N GLU A 172 9.41 19.01 1.74
CA GLU A 172 9.40 19.71 3.04
C GLU A 172 8.85 21.14 2.96
N LYS A 173 9.01 21.81 1.81
CA LYS A 173 8.55 23.19 1.59
C LYS A 173 7.04 23.35 1.81
N SER A 174 6.27 22.28 1.58
CA SER A 174 4.85 22.27 1.89
C SER A 174 4.55 22.01 3.37
N VAL A 175 5.42 21.34 4.13
CA VAL A 175 5.19 21.04 5.55
C VAL A 175 5.49 22.24 6.46
N SER A 176 6.34 23.18 6.00
CA SER A 176 6.70 24.40 6.74
C SER A 176 5.59 25.45 6.85
N GLU A 177 4.47 25.29 6.14
CA GLU A 177 3.24 26.04 6.42
C GLU A 177 2.57 25.42 7.66
N GLN A 178 3.11 25.78 8.83
CA GLN A 178 2.48 25.42 10.10
C GLN A 178 1.02 25.90 10.12
N PRO A 179 0.13 25.18 10.80
CA PRO A 179 -1.22 25.66 11.04
C PRO A 179 -1.13 27.01 11.76
N VAL A 180 -1.47 28.09 11.06
CA VAL A 180 -1.72 29.37 11.68
C VAL A 180 -2.90 29.14 12.62
N LYS A 181 -2.66 29.21 13.94
CA LYS A 181 -3.73 29.19 14.94
C LYS A 181 -4.47 30.53 14.86
N THR A 182 -5.40 30.66 13.93
CA THR A 182 -6.47 31.65 14.03
C THR A 182 -7.61 31.06 14.83
N SER A 183 -7.66 31.40 16.12
CA SER A 183 -8.79 31.17 17.05
C SER A 183 -9.21 29.72 17.36
N GLU A 184 -9.70 29.49 18.58
CA GLU A 184 -10.00 28.18 19.19
C GLU A 184 -11.19 27.41 18.56
N THR A 185 -11.67 27.82 17.37
CA THR A 185 -12.88 27.28 16.73
C THR A 185 -12.70 26.82 15.28
N GLU A 186 -11.50 26.92 14.69
CA GLU A 186 -11.30 26.54 13.29
C GLU A 186 -10.53 25.22 13.14
N THR A 187 -10.99 24.38 12.19
CA THR A 187 -10.39 23.11 11.83
C THR A 187 -8.91 23.28 11.48
N PRO A 188 -8.01 22.38 11.91
CA PRO A 188 -6.58 22.53 11.65
C PRO A 188 -6.31 22.55 10.14
N ILE A 189 -5.80 23.68 9.63
CA ILE A 189 -5.36 23.82 8.25
C ILE A 189 -4.17 22.88 8.06
N ARG A 190 -4.36 21.87 7.21
CA ARG A 190 -3.29 20.93 6.86
C ARG A 190 -2.60 21.44 5.60
N PRO A 191 -1.26 21.43 5.56
CA PRO A 191 -0.56 21.77 4.33
C PRO A 191 -1.00 20.84 3.20
N THR A 192 -1.33 21.45 2.06
CA THR A 192 -1.80 20.73 0.88
C THR A 192 -0.64 20.57 -0.08
N VAL A 193 -0.35 19.33 -0.47
CA VAL A 193 0.71 18.98 -1.42
C VAL A 193 0.06 18.34 -2.63
N SER A 194 0.43 18.77 -3.83
CA SER A 194 -0.07 18.11 -5.03
C SER A 194 0.63 16.76 -5.25
N PHE A 195 -0.09 15.78 -5.79
CA PHE A 195 0.52 14.50 -6.14
C PHE A 195 1.65 14.66 -7.18
N ALA A 196 1.52 15.63 -8.08
CA ALA A 196 2.54 15.95 -9.08
C ALA A 196 3.83 16.48 -8.46
N GLU A 197 3.75 17.25 -7.36
CA GLU A 197 4.93 17.67 -6.59
C GLU A 197 5.66 16.47 -5.98
N CYS A 198 4.93 15.52 -5.38
CA CYS A 198 5.52 14.31 -4.83
C CYS A 198 6.22 13.46 -5.90
N LEU A 199 5.62 13.33 -7.08
CA LEU A 199 6.25 12.67 -8.23
C LEU A 199 7.52 13.40 -8.68
N SER A 200 7.46 14.72 -8.81
CA SER A 200 8.59 15.54 -9.24
C SER A 200 9.74 15.50 -8.23
N ALA A 201 9.43 15.46 -6.93
CA ALA A 201 10.42 15.34 -5.88
C ALA A 201 11.08 13.96 -5.81
N THR A 202 10.36 12.91 -6.23
CA THR A 202 10.85 11.53 -6.21
C THR A 202 11.67 11.19 -7.46
N PHE A 203 11.18 11.57 -8.64
CA PHE A 203 11.79 11.27 -9.94
C PHE A 203 12.66 12.41 -10.50
N GLY A 204 12.80 13.50 -9.74
CA GLY A 204 13.67 14.63 -10.08
C GLY A 204 15.14 14.25 -10.08
N LYS A 205 15.95 15.05 -10.79
CA LYS A 205 17.41 14.88 -10.81
C LYS A 205 18.00 15.24 -9.45
N GLN A 206 18.74 14.31 -8.86
CA GLN A 206 19.47 14.48 -7.61
C GLN A 206 20.96 14.67 -7.90
N HIS A 207 21.58 15.66 -7.28
CA HIS A 207 23.01 15.91 -7.42
C HIS A 207 23.77 15.22 -6.28
N ILE A 208 24.80 14.46 -6.63
CA ILE A 208 25.72 13.80 -5.69
C ILE A 208 27.06 14.50 -5.84
N ASP A 209 27.38 15.44 -4.96
CA ASP A 209 28.56 16.31 -5.13
C ASP A 209 29.89 15.61 -4.81
N ASP A 210 29.87 14.61 -3.92
CA ASP A 210 31.03 13.84 -3.46
C ASP A 210 31.35 12.61 -4.34
N PHE A 211 30.65 12.44 -5.46
CA PHE A 211 30.92 11.33 -6.38
C PHE A 211 32.29 11.49 -7.07
N ARG A 212 33.14 10.47 -6.88
CA ARG A 212 34.44 10.31 -7.55
C ARG A 212 34.27 9.47 -8.81
N SER A 213 34.72 10.00 -9.95
CA SER A 213 34.65 9.28 -11.22
C SER A 213 35.57 8.04 -11.20
N PRO A 214 35.07 6.85 -11.55
CA PRO A 214 35.91 5.65 -11.66
C PRO A 214 36.87 5.68 -12.87
N ILE A 215 36.71 6.67 -13.77
CA ILE A 215 37.51 6.78 -15.01
C ILE A 215 38.58 7.85 -14.87
N THR A 216 38.23 9.03 -14.33
CA THR A 216 39.15 10.16 -14.22
C THR A 216 39.73 10.33 -12.82
N ASP A 217 39.19 9.62 -11.81
CA ASP A 217 39.55 9.74 -10.40
C ASP A 217 39.27 11.13 -9.77
N GLU A 218 38.65 12.04 -10.52
CA GLU A 218 38.26 13.38 -10.08
C GLU A 218 36.92 13.35 -9.34
N VAL A 219 36.76 14.25 -8.36
CA VAL A 219 35.50 14.47 -7.63
C VAL A 219 34.79 15.67 -8.25
N LYS A 220 34.00 15.42 -9.31
CA LYS A 220 33.16 16.42 -9.99
C LYS A 220 31.66 16.22 -9.75
N GLY A 221 31.31 15.17 -9.01
CA GLY A 221 29.94 14.81 -8.71
C GLY A 221 29.23 14.02 -9.80
N ALA A 222 28.02 13.56 -9.50
CA ALA A 222 27.14 12.83 -10.41
C ALA A 222 25.71 13.38 -10.37
N ILE A 223 24.92 12.96 -11.37
CA ILE A 223 23.48 13.19 -11.41
C ILE A 223 22.80 11.82 -11.33
N GLU A 224 21.97 11.64 -10.31
CA GLU A 224 21.14 10.46 -10.13
C GLU A 224 19.68 10.79 -10.47
N GLN A 225 19.01 9.86 -11.15
CA GLN A 225 17.60 9.97 -11.47
C GLN A 225 16.96 8.58 -11.48
N TYR A 226 15.74 8.50 -10.94
CA TYR A 226 14.95 7.28 -10.99
C TYR A 226 13.85 7.38 -12.06
N SER A 227 13.45 6.24 -12.61
CA SER A 227 12.28 6.08 -13.47
C SER A 227 11.63 4.71 -13.23
N ILE A 228 10.37 4.54 -13.65
CA ILE A 228 9.70 3.25 -13.59
C ILE A 228 10.01 2.51 -14.90
N ALA A 229 10.76 1.41 -14.83
CA ALA A 229 11.13 0.60 -15.99
C ALA A 229 9.99 -0.31 -16.46
N THR A 230 9.20 -0.84 -15.53
CA THR A 230 8.03 -1.67 -15.84
C THR A 230 6.85 -1.21 -14.99
N PHE A 231 5.64 -1.22 -15.53
CA PHE A 231 4.44 -0.91 -14.76
C PHE A 231 3.73 -2.20 -14.34
N PRO A 232 3.30 -2.31 -13.06
CA PRO A 232 2.49 -3.42 -12.58
C PRO A 232 1.01 -3.22 -12.93
N ASP A 233 0.20 -4.26 -12.80
CA ASP A 233 -1.26 -4.15 -12.95
C ASP A 233 -1.87 -3.31 -11.83
N TYR A 234 -1.31 -3.42 -10.61
CA TYR A 234 -1.71 -2.66 -9.43
C TYR A 234 -0.51 -1.98 -8.78
N LEU A 235 -0.51 -0.65 -8.71
CA LEU A 235 0.57 0.12 -8.10
C LEU A 235 0.21 0.53 -6.66
N ILE A 236 0.97 0.02 -5.69
CA ILE A 236 0.85 0.45 -4.29
C ILE A 236 1.78 1.64 -4.08
N ILE A 237 1.22 2.75 -3.57
CA ILE A 237 1.97 3.99 -3.33
C ILE A 237 2.01 4.29 -1.83
N GLN A 238 3.21 4.51 -1.30
CA GLN A 238 3.44 4.98 0.05
C GLN A 238 3.92 6.43 0.01
N LEU A 239 3.23 7.34 0.71
CA LEU A 239 3.71 8.71 0.89
C LEU A 239 4.67 8.76 2.09
N LYS A 240 5.94 9.04 1.82
CA LYS A 240 6.98 9.28 2.83
C LYS A 240 6.98 10.76 3.17
N VAL A 241 6.33 11.09 4.28
CA VAL A 241 6.42 12.42 4.86
C VAL A 241 7.71 12.48 5.68
N SER A 242 8.69 13.26 5.21
CA SER A 242 9.88 13.61 5.99
C SER A 242 9.44 14.54 7.11
N ILE A 243 8.92 13.98 8.18
CA ILE A 243 8.64 14.73 9.40
C ILE A 243 9.73 14.35 10.38
N ASN A 244 10.62 15.29 10.67
CA ASN A 244 11.11 15.40 12.04
C ASN A 244 9.85 15.58 12.91
N LEU A 245 9.38 14.47 13.50
CA LEU A 245 8.14 14.22 14.27
C LEU A 245 7.02 13.44 13.54
N PHE A 246 7.02 12.12 13.73
CA PHE A 246 5.83 11.27 13.98
C PHE A 246 4.47 11.79 13.44
N LEU A 247 4.00 11.21 12.32
CA LEU A 247 2.67 10.56 12.19
C LEU A 247 2.39 10.26 10.71
N LYS A 248 2.45 8.96 10.34
CA LYS A 248 2.07 8.44 9.02
C LYS A 248 0.54 8.39 8.89
N LYS A 249 -0.02 9.05 7.88
CA LYS A 249 -1.37 8.76 7.34
C LYS A 249 -1.22 8.41 5.85
N ILE A 250 -1.71 7.24 5.47
CA ILE A 250 -1.71 6.72 4.10
C ILE A 250 -3.07 7.06 3.45
N PHE A 251 -3.06 7.52 2.20
CA PHE A 251 -4.24 7.71 1.35
C PHE A 251 -4.17 6.76 0.15
N PHE A 252 -5.31 6.14 -0.20
CA PHE A 252 -5.48 5.36 -1.43
C PHE A 252 -6.15 6.22 -2.51
N SER A 253 -5.63 6.16 -3.73
CA SER A 253 -6.22 6.75 -4.93
C SER A 253 -6.63 5.64 -5.90
N ARG A 254 -7.85 5.71 -6.43
CA ARG A 254 -8.37 4.84 -7.50
C ARG A 254 -8.23 5.61 -8.80
N THR A 255 -7.42 5.13 -9.73
CA THR A 255 -7.27 5.74 -11.06
C THR A 255 -8.54 5.53 -11.89
N THR A 256 -9.30 6.61 -12.12
CA THR A 256 -10.30 6.65 -13.19
C THR A 256 -9.84 7.58 -14.30
N ASN A 257 -9.90 7.07 -15.52
CA ASN A 257 -9.48 7.69 -16.78
C ASN A 257 -9.88 9.17 -16.91
N PHE A 258 -8.88 10.05 -17.06
CA PHE A 258 -9.06 11.40 -17.59
C PHE A 258 -8.74 11.40 -19.09
N PHE A 259 -9.75 11.15 -19.91
CA PHE A 259 -9.84 11.67 -21.27
C PHE A 259 -11.30 12.00 -21.57
N SER A 260 -11.60 13.30 -21.62
CA SER A 260 -12.85 13.84 -22.14
C SER A 260 -12.51 14.81 -23.27
N PRO A 261 -13.14 14.72 -24.44
CA PRO A 261 -13.11 15.82 -25.39
C PRO A 261 -14.34 16.71 -25.17
N HIS A 262 -14.07 17.98 -24.88
CA HIS A 262 -15.02 19.09 -24.97
C HIS A 262 -15.73 19.14 -26.33
N ARG A 263 -17.05 19.37 -26.33
CA ARG A 263 -17.67 20.44 -27.15
C ARG A 263 -19.09 20.79 -26.68
N ASN A 264 -19.18 22.04 -26.19
CA ASN A 264 -20.21 23.07 -26.32
C ASN A 264 -21.72 22.72 -26.25
N SER A 265 -22.34 23.40 -25.28
CA SER A 265 -23.77 23.65 -24.98
C SER A 265 -24.51 24.45 -26.10
N PRO A 266 -25.73 25.01 -25.89
CA PRO A 266 -26.87 24.71 -24.99
C PRO A 266 -28.19 24.60 -25.79
N TRP A 267 -29.30 24.07 -25.24
CA TRP A 267 -30.67 24.60 -25.44
C TRP A 267 -31.65 23.97 -24.43
N GLN A 268 -32.71 24.72 -24.15
CA GLN A 268 -33.61 24.67 -23.00
C GLN A 268 -34.75 23.62 -23.11
N ARG A 269 -35.42 23.41 -21.95
CA ARG A 269 -36.89 23.18 -21.80
C ARG A 269 -37.39 21.77 -22.20
N THR A 270 -38.32 21.05 -21.55
CA THR A 270 -39.38 21.31 -20.55
C THR A 270 -39.83 19.94 -19.96
N THR A 271 -40.49 19.97 -18.80
CA THR A 271 -41.30 18.91 -18.16
C THR A 271 -42.15 18.04 -19.09
N VAL A 272 -42.24 16.72 -18.83
CA VAL A 272 -43.35 16.00 -18.16
C VAL A 272 -42.75 14.78 -17.45
#